data_AF-A0A3L7SU62-F1
#
_entry.id   AF-A0A3L7SU62-F1
#
_cell.length_a   1.000
_cell.length_b   1.000
_cell.length_c   1.000
_cell.angle_alpha   90.00
_cell.angle_beta   90.00
_cell.angle_gamma   90.00
#
_symmetry.space_group_name_H-M   'P 1'
#
loop_
_entity.id
_entity.type
_entity.pdbx_description
1 polymer ?
#
loop_
_entity_poly.entity_id
_entity_poly.type
_entity_poly.pdbx_seq_one_letter_code
_entity_poly.pdbx_strand_id
1 'polypeptide(L)' 'MAAISRKLRKTLQKQDQRRSRIENGAKKNKERDRKELRLKAALSIGGLPYTPTIMSWLSQAIDKPSKQIVQADVDTFLKA' A
#
# COMPACT_ATOMS: atom_id res chain seq x y z
N MET A 1 -9.82 -39.81 11.26
CA MET A 1 -10.00 -38.38 10.89
C MET A 1 -11.31 -38.26 10.11
N ALA A 2 -12.37 -37.69 10.70
CA ALA A 2 -13.65 -37.55 10.01
C ALA A 2 -13.49 -36.62 8.79
N ALA A 3 -14.04 -37.01 7.64
CA ALA A 3 -13.98 -36.21 6.43
C ALA A 3 -14.79 -34.92 6.61
N ILE A 4 -14.13 -33.76 6.60
CA ILE A 4 -14.79 -32.45 6.67
C ILE A 4 -15.65 -32.25 5.42
N SER A 5 -16.95 -32.02 5.61
CA SER A 5 -17.87 -31.75 4.50
C SER A 5 -17.48 -30.46 3.75
N ARG A 6 -17.78 -30.41 2.44
CA ARG A 6 -17.50 -29.21 1.61
C ARG A 6 -18.14 -27.94 2.18
N LYS A 7 -19.34 -28.08 2.76
CA LYS A 7 -20.08 -26.98 3.40
C LYS A 7 -19.32 -26.42 4.60
N LEU A 8 -18.86 -27.31 5.49
CA LEU A 8 -18.10 -26.93 6.68
C LEU A 8 -16.76 -26.26 6.31
N ARG A 9 -16.09 -26.74 5.28
CA ARG A 9 -14.85 -26.13 4.77
C ARG A 9 -15.08 -24.68 4.31
N LYS A 10 -16.14 -24.41 3.54
CA LYS A 10 -16.47 -23.05 3.08
C LYS A 10 -16.80 -22.12 4.25
N THR A 11 -17.47 -22.61 5.30
CA THR A 11 -17.77 -21.79 6.48
C THR A 11 -16.52 -21.44 7.28
N LEU A 12 -15.62 -22.39 7.50
CA LEU A 12 -14.35 -22.15 8.18
C LEU A 12 -13.50 -21.12 7.41
N GLN A 13 -13.38 -21.28 6.09
CA GLN A 13 -12.66 -20.31 5.25
C GLN A 13 -13.20 -18.88 5.38
N LYS A 14 -14.53 -18.72 5.44
CA LYS A 14 -15.15 -17.39 5.63
C LYS A 14 -14.83 -16.80 7.01
N GLN A 15 -14.83 -17.63 8.05
CA GLN A 15 -14.47 -17.23 9.41
C GLN A 15 -13.00 -16.81 9.49
N ASP A 16 -12.09 -17.60 8.91
CA ASP A 16 -10.66 -17.30 8.88
C ASP A 16 -10.37 -16.00 8.11
N GLN A 17 -11.02 -15.80 6.97
CA GLN A 17 -10.90 -14.55 6.22
C GLN A 17 -11.40 -13.35 7.03
N ARG A 18 -12.53 -13.48 7.75
CA ARG A 18 -13.04 -12.42 8.63
C ARG A 18 -12.04 -12.09 9.73
N ARG A 19 -11.52 -13.11 10.41
CA ARG A 19 -10.50 -12.95 11.46
C ARG A 19 -9.25 -12.27 10.93
N SER A 20 -8.72 -12.73 9.79
CA SER A 20 -7.56 -12.15 9.13
C SER A 20 -7.77 -10.68 8.74
N ARG A 21 -8.95 -10.31 8.23
CA ARG A 21 -9.26 -8.90 7.91
C ARG A 21 -9.23 -8.01 9.15
N ILE A 22 -9.78 -8.49 10.27
CA ILE A 22 -9.80 -7.74 11.55
C ILE A 22 -8.39 -7.58 12.11
N GLU A 23 -7.65 -8.68 12.25
CA GLU A 23 -6.34 -8.69 12.90
C GLU A 23 -5.24 -8.02 12.05
N ASN A 24 -5.24 -8.26 10.74
CA ASN A 24 -4.20 -7.77 9.84
C ASN A 24 -4.53 -6.41 9.23
N GLY A 25 -5.79 -5.97 9.24
CA GLY A 25 -6.19 -4.67 8.69
C GLY A 25 -5.43 -3.51 9.31
N ALA A 26 -5.44 -3.42 10.65
CA ALA A 26 -4.71 -2.38 11.39
C ALA A 26 -3.20 -2.42 11.14
N LYS A 27 -2.61 -3.62 11.10
CA LYS A 27 -1.17 -3.81 10.79
C LYS A 27 -0.81 -3.32 9.39
N LYS A 28 -1.66 -3.64 8.40
CA LYS A 28 -1.48 -3.20 7.01
C LYS A 28 -1.62 -1.68 6.88
N ASN A 29 -2.61 -1.07 7.52
CA ASN A 29 -2.79 0.38 7.51
C ASN A 29 -1.55 1.07 8.09
N LYS A 30 -1.08 0.63 9.27
CA LYS A 30 0.14 1.18 9.89
C LYS A 30 1.39 1.06 9.00
N GLU A 31 1.51 0.00 8.20
CA GLU A 31 2.63 -0.11 7.26
C GLU A 31 2.46 0.77 6.02
N ARG A 32 1.22 1.00 5.55
CA ARG A 32 0.96 1.97 4.47
C ARG A 32 1.37 3.37 4.91
N ASP A 33 0.98 3.79 6.12
CA ASP A 33 1.33 5.10 6.68
C ASP A 33 2.87 5.24 6.80
N ARG A 34 3.55 4.18 7.28
CA ARG A 34 5.03 4.16 7.34
C ARG A 34 5.67 4.26 5.97
N LYS A 35 5.13 3.56 4.96
CA LYS A 35 5.64 3.62 3.58
C LYS A 35 5.48 5.04 3.03
N GLU A 36 4.34 5.68 3.28
CA GLU A 36 4.08 7.06 2.87
C GLU A 36 5.05 8.04 3.52
N LEU A 37 5.28 7.92 4.83
CA LEU A 37 6.27 8.74 5.55
C LEU A 37 7.68 8.57 4.98
N ARG A 38 8.11 7.33 4.71
CA ARG A 38 9.40 7.06 4.05
C ARG A 38 9.48 7.69 2.67
N LEU A 39 8.39 7.65 1.90
CA LEU A 39 8.32 8.27 0.58
C LEU A 39 8.44 9.79 0.68
N LYS A 40 7.67 10.45 1.55
CA LYS A 40 7.76 11.90 1.79
C LYS A 40 9.17 12.33 2.21
N ALA A 41 9.80 11.57 3.11
CA ALA A 41 11.19 11.82 3.50
C ALA A 41 12.16 11.71 2.31
N ALA A 42 12.03 10.69 1.47
CA ALA A 42 12.88 10.54 0.29
C ALA A 42 12.69 11.65 -0.75
N LEU A 43 11.45 12.11 -0.95
CA LEU A 43 11.12 13.21 -1.85
C LEU A 43 11.67 14.55 -1.34
N SER A 44 11.73 14.77 -0.02
CA SER A 44 12.25 16.03 0.56
C SER A 44 13.76 16.24 0.39
N ILE A 45 14.53 15.18 0.13
CA ILE A 45 15.98 15.25 0.01
C ILE A 45 16.42 15.46 -1.45
N GLY A 46 15.63 15.00 -2.40
CA GLY A 46 15.99 14.95 -3.81
C GLY A 46 15.15 15.85 -4.71
N GLY A 47 15.32 15.66 -6.02
CA GLY A 47 14.50 16.27 -7.05
C GLY A 47 14.27 15.30 -8.21
N LEU A 48 13.39 15.65 -9.13
CA LEU A 48 13.18 14.87 -10.35
C LEU A 48 14.43 14.86 -11.24
N PRO A 49 14.75 13.73 -11.90
CA PRO A 49 14.12 12.42 -11.76
C PRO A 49 14.63 11.66 -10.52
N TYR A 50 13.71 11.08 -9.75
CA TYR A 50 14.07 10.17 -8.65
C TYR A 50 14.49 8.79 -9.17
N THR A 51 15.03 7.96 -8.27
CA THR A 51 15.34 6.56 -8.58
C THR A 51 14.08 5.81 -9.05
N PRO A 52 14.21 4.78 -9.92
CA PRO A 52 13.07 4.02 -10.42
C PRO A 52 12.17 3.45 -9.32
N THR A 53 12.75 3.08 -8.16
CA THR A 53 12.00 2.61 -7.00
C THR A 53 11.10 3.70 -6.40
N ILE A 54 11.64 4.90 -6.18
CA ILE A 54 10.87 6.04 -5.66
C ILE A 54 9.82 6.46 -6.68
N MET A 55 10.17 6.51 -7.97
CA MET A 55 9.23 6.84 -9.05
C MET A 55 8.08 5.82 -9.16
N SER A 56 8.35 4.54 -8.92
CA SER A 56 7.31 3.50 -8.87
C SER A 56 6.38 3.68 -7.67
N TRP A 57 6.93 4.01 -6.50
CA TRP A 57 6.13 4.25 -5.30
C TRP A 57 5.31 5.53 -5.40
N LEU A 58 5.88 6.60 -5.94
CA LEU A 58 5.18 7.85 -6.17
C LEU A 58 4.03 7.65 -7.16
N SER A 59 4.28 6.98 -8.28
CA SER A 59 3.25 6.63 -9.28
C SER A 59 2.04 5.92 -8.65
N GLN A 60 2.27 4.96 -7.76
CA GLN A 60 1.20 4.28 -7.03
C GLN A 60 0.46 5.19 -6.04
N ALA A 61 1.13 6.18 -5.46
CA ALA A 61 0.55 7.07 -4.45
C ALA A 61 -0.32 8.18 -5.07
N ILE A 62 0.08 8.71 -6.23
CA ILE A 62 -0.66 9.78 -6.94
C ILE A 62 -1.51 9.27 -8.12
N ASP A 63 -1.52 7.95 -8.35
CA ASP A 63 -2.21 7.27 -9.46
C ASP A 63 -1.90 7.88 -10.84
N LYS A 64 -0.61 8.11 -11.10
CA LYS A 64 -0.12 8.74 -12.34
C LYS A 64 1.11 8.01 -12.87
N PRO A 65 1.18 7.69 -14.18
CA PRO A 65 2.35 7.03 -14.76
C PRO A 65 3.64 7.81 -14.48
N SER A 66 4.71 7.12 -14.09
CA SER A 66 5.99 7.74 -13.69
C SER A 66 6.55 8.74 -14.71
N LYS A 67 6.31 8.51 -16.02
CA LYS A 67 6.77 9.38 -17.11
C LYS A 67 6.03 10.73 -17.19
N GLN A 68 4.86 10.84 -16.57
CA GLN A 68 4.00 12.03 -16.61
C GLN A 68 4.06 12.82 -15.29
N ILE A 69 4.87 12.38 -14.32
CA ILE A 69 5.02 13.05 -13.04
C ILE A 69 5.88 14.29 -13.21
N VAL A 70 5.33 15.43 -12.81
CA VAL A 70 6.03 16.73 -12.81
C VAL A 70 6.26 17.20 -11.37
N GLN A 71 7.14 18.20 -11.20
CA GLN A 71 7.48 18.72 -9.86
C GLN A 71 6.24 19.21 -9.09
N ALA A 72 5.26 19.80 -9.79
CA ALA A 72 4.01 20.25 -9.17
C ALA A 72 3.21 19.10 -8.52
N ASP A 73 3.25 17.88 -9.08
CA ASP A 73 2.59 16.72 -8.49
C ASP A 73 3.29 16.32 -7.17
N VAL A 74 4.62 16.37 -7.14
CA VAL A 74 5.45 16.09 -5.96
C VAL A 74 5.17 17.10 -4.86
N ASP A 75 5.14 18.37 -5.20
CA ASP A 75 4.90 19.45 -4.24
C ASP A 75 3.49 19.36 -3.65
N THR A 76 2.50 18.96 -4.47
CA THR A 76 1.13 18.70 -4.00
C THR A 76 1.10 17.52 -3.04
N PHE A 77 1.78 16.43 -3.38
CA PHE A 77 1.87 15.23 -2.54
C PHE A 77 2.58 15.48 -1.20
N LEU A 78 3.59 16.37 -1.16
CA LEU A 78 4.29 16.74 0.07
C LEU A 78 3.46 17.64 1.00
N LYS A 79 2.48 18.38 0.47
CA LYS A 79 1.60 19.27 1.24
C LYS A 79 0.37 18.56 1.82
N ALA A 80 -0.06 17.46 1.19
CA ALA A 80 -1.16 16.61 1.65
C ALA A 80 -0.75 15.79 2.88
#